data_AF-A0A2D8Q6Q6-F1
#
_entry.id   AF-A0A2D8Q6Q6-F1
#
_cell.length_a   1.000
_cell.length_b   1.000
_cell.length_c   1.000
_cell.angle_alpha   90.00
_cell.angle_beta   90.00
_cell.angle_gamma   90.00
#
_symmetry.space_group_name_H-M   'P 1'
#
loop_
_entity.id
_entity.type
_entity.pdbx_description
1 polymer ?
#
loop_
_entity_poly.entity_id
_entity_poly.type
_entity_poly.pdbx_seq_one_letter_code
_entity_poly.pdbx_strand_id
1 'polypeptide(L)'
;MATDFLHGIEVLEVDDGIRPIQTVRSSVIGLIGTAPDAVAADWPLDTPVLVTNRRQLAGLGDSGSLPKALAGIYDQAGAVVAVIRVTEGTDEADTLGNVAGSSLDGTGVHALKAAQAVLGVSPRILIATGFTHQGTDGATPANPVVAALLSVAPSMRAVVIADGPATTTAAALTYGQSLGSDRLFVVDPKVMVWSQEADAAVAEPASARVAGLIARIDNERGFWWSPSNHEIAGIVGISRPVDFALSDSNSESNLLNEAKIATIIRNNGFRLWGNRTTAQDPLWQFLPVRRTADLIYDSIERALLWAMDRPLSRQLFADIEGSVNAYLRELIALGAIVGGKAWLDPDLNTPATLQAGKLYVDFDIEPPAPLERLTFRAHRNAEYWTEALAI
;
A
#
# COMPACT_ATOMS: atom_id res chain seq x y z
N MET A 1 42.73 -11.08 -14.94
CA MET A 1 43.72 -10.08 -15.39
C MET A 1 44.54 -10.72 -16.49
N ALA A 2 44.76 -10.01 -17.60
CA ALA A 2 45.63 -10.50 -18.65
C ALA A 2 47.04 -10.68 -18.09
N THR A 3 47.62 -11.87 -18.29
CA THR A 3 48.95 -12.28 -17.81
C THR A 3 50.08 -11.84 -18.75
N ASP A 4 49.79 -10.96 -19.70
CA ASP A 4 50.75 -10.53 -20.70
C ASP A 4 51.65 -9.41 -20.15
N PHE A 5 52.95 -9.52 -20.41
CA PHE A 5 53.95 -8.54 -20.00
C PHE A 5 53.70 -7.21 -20.72
N LEU A 6 53.27 -6.19 -19.98
CA LEU A 6 53.14 -4.82 -20.45
C LEU A 6 54.35 -3.98 -20.00
N HIS A 7 55.03 -3.34 -20.96
CA HIS A 7 56.00 -2.28 -20.68
C HIS A 7 55.41 -0.92 -21.09
N GLY A 8 54.52 -0.37 -20.26
CA GLY A 8 53.78 0.86 -20.52
C GLY A 8 52.88 1.26 -19.35
N ILE A 9 52.12 2.35 -19.50
CA ILE A 9 51.08 2.76 -18.53
C ILE A 9 49.73 2.29 -19.08
N GLU A 10 49.01 1.49 -18.31
CA GLU A 10 47.64 1.08 -18.60
C GLU A 10 46.71 1.67 -17.53
N VAL A 11 45.55 2.14 -17.97
CA VAL A 11 44.45 2.52 -17.08
C VAL A 11 43.42 1.43 -17.19
N LEU A 12 43.20 0.71 -16.09
CA LEU A 12 42.10 -0.23 -15.95
C LEU A 12 40.98 0.48 -15.20
N GLU A 13 39.77 0.44 -15.76
CA GLU A 13 38.57 0.87 -15.06
C GLU A 13 38.21 -0.19 -14.02
N VAL A 14 38.23 0.21 -12.74
CA VAL A 14 37.87 -0.65 -11.62
C VAL A 14 36.49 -0.20 -11.14
N ASP A 15 35.48 -1.01 -11.43
CA ASP A 15 34.08 -0.74 -11.08
C ASP A 15 33.71 -1.12 -9.63
N ASP A 16 34.59 -0.80 -8.69
CA ASP A 16 34.41 -1.02 -7.26
C ASP A 16 34.00 0.29 -6.58
N GLY A 17 32.93 0.25 -5.79
CA GLY A 17 32.42 1.43 -5.11
C GLY A 17 30.93 1.37 -4.76
N ILE A 18 30.53 2.34 -3.93
CA ILE A 18 29.16 2.50 -3.45
C ILE A 18 28.23 2.86 -4.62
N ARG A 19 27.14 2.10 -4.77
CA ARG A 19 26.10 2.37 -5.77
C ARG A 19 24.87 2.94 -5.07
N PRO A 20 24.33 4.10 -5.52
CA PRO A 20 23.17 4.69 -4.88
C PRO A 20 21.95 3.79 -5.08
N ILE A 21 21.24 3.50 -3.97
CA ILE A 21 19.98 2.77 -3.98
C ILE A 21 18.86 3.76 -4.31
N GLN A 22 18.03 3.42 -5.30
CA GLN A 22 16.83 4.20 -5.61
C GLN A 22 15.60 3.56 -4.99
N THR A 23 14.76 4.39 -4.38
CA THR A 23 13.48 3.93 -3.84
C THR A 23 12.58 3.43 -4.97
N VAL A 24 11.98 2.26 -4.78
CA VAL A 24 11.00 1.71 -5.72
C VAL A 24 9.74 2.58 -5.82
N ARG A 25 9.04 2.49 -6.94
CA ARG A 25 7.78 3.22 -7.12
C ARG A 25 6.74 2.75 -6.11
N SER A 26 6.33 3.63 -5.21
CA SER A 26 5.40 3.32 -4.10
C SER A 26 3.93 3.29 -4.52
N SER A 27 3.58 3.98 -5.60
CA SER A 27 2.21 4.33 -5.99
C SER A 27 1.63 3.45 -7.11
N VAL A 28 2.23 2.30 -7.41
CA VAL A 28 1.69 1.35 -8.41
C VAL A 28 0.51 0.59 -7.81
N ILE A 29 -0.66 0.70 -8.44
CA ILE A 29 -1.91 0.05 -7.99
C ILE A 29 -2.16 -1.20 -8.83
N GLY A 30 -2.49 -2.32 -8.18
CA GLY A 30 -2.98 -3.54 -8.80
C GLY A 30 -4.49 -3.58 -8.65
N LEU A 31 -5.22 -3.53 -9.75
CA LEU A 31 -6.68 -3.52 -9.79
C LEU A 31 -7.18 -4.78 -10.49
N ILE A 32 -8.07 -5.52 -9.83
CA ILE A 32 -8.75 -6.66 -10.42
C ILE A 32 -10.24 -6.37 -10.49
N GLY A 33 -10.87 -6.73 -11.61
CA GLY A 33 -12.31 -6.63 -11.74
C GLY A 33 -12.86 -7.09 -13.08
N THR A 34 -14.16 -6.89 -13.27
CA THR A 34 -14.88 -7.29 -14.48
C THR A 34 -15.03 -6.12 -15.44
N ALA A 35 -14.99 -6.42 -16.73
CA ALA A 35 -15.35 -5.52 -17.81
C ALA A 35 -15.86 -6.37 -18.99
N PRO A 36 -17.17 -6.68 -19.07
CA PRO A 36 -17.71 -7.55 -20.11
C PRO A 36 -17.55 -6.93 -21.51
N ASP A 37 -17.72 -5.61 -21.63
CA ASP A 37 -17.68 -4.88 -22.90
C ASP A 37 -16.26 -4.61 -23.42
N ALA A 38 -15.23 -5.00 -22.68
CA ALA A 38 -13.87 -4.69 -23.06
C ALA A 38 -13.40 -5.49 -24.29
N VAL A 39 -12.70 -4.80 -25.20
CA VAL A 39 -12.12 -5.39 -26.42
C VAL A 39 -11.04 -6.38 -26.02
N ALA A 40 -11.26 -7.67 -26.30
CA ALA A 40 -10.41 -8.76 -25.83
C ALA A 40 -8.94 -8.68 -26.30
N ALA A 41 -8.69 -8.03 -27.44
CA ALA A 41 -7.32 -7.84 -27.94
C ALA A 41 -6.50 -6.87 -27.08
N ASP A 42 -7.14 -5.80 -26.60
CA ASP A 42 -6.49 -4.78 -25.77
C ASP A 42 -6.56 -5.13 -24.28
N TRP A 43 -7.60 -5.86 -23.90
CA TRP A 43 -7.91 -6.27 -22.53
C TRP A 43 -8.08 -7.80 -22.43
N PRO A 44 -6.99 -8.56 -22.59
CA PRO A 44 -7.01 -10.01 -22.41
C PRO A 44 -7.41 -10.39 -20.98
N LEU A 45 -8.10 -11.52 -20.86
CA LEU A 45 -8.49 -12.09 -19.57
C LEU A 45 -7.25 -12.58 -18.81
N ASP A 46 -7.28 -12.43 -17.48
CA ASP A 46 -6.27 -12.93 -16.53
C ASP A 46 -4.83 -12.51 -16.84
N THR A 47 -4.66 -11.45 -17.63
CA THR A 47 -3.35 -10.94 -18.05
C THR A 47 -3.20 -9.50 -17.60
N PRO A 48 -2.11 -9.13 -16.90
CA PRO A 48 -1.89 -7.76 -16.46
C PRO A 48 -1.74 -6.81 -17.66
N VAL A 49 -2.53 -5.73 -17.66
CA VAL A 49 -2.45 -4.63 -18.62
C VAL A 49 -2.04 -3.34 -17.89
N LEU A 50 -1.03 -2.65 -18.41
CA LEU A 50 -0.54 -1.41 -17.82
C LEU A 50 -1.35 -0.20 -18.28
N VAL A 51 -1.95 0.52 -17.32
CA VAL A 51 -2.64 1.78 -17.56
C VAL A 51 -1.88 2.90 -16.87
N THR A 52 -1.40 3.86 -17.67
CA THR A 52 -0.61 5.00 -17.19
C THR A 52 -1.37 6.32 -17.30
N ASN A 53 -2.42 6.36 -18.12
CA ASN A 53 -3.20 7.57 -18.36
C ASN A 53 -4.64 7.23 -18.76
N ARG A 54 -5.54 8.21 -18.60
CA ARG A 54 -6.97 8.06 -18.91
C ARG A 54 -7.26 7.72 -20.38
N ARG A 55 -6.37 8.06 -21.33
CA ARG A 55 -6.61 7.79 -22.77
C ARG A 55 -6.48 6.29 -23.10
N GLN A 56 -5.71 5.55 -22.32
CA GLN A 56 -5.55 4.10 -22.45
C GLN A 56 -6.77 3.31 -21.96
N LEU A 57 -7.79 3.98 -21.42
CA LEU A 57 -9.08 3.35 -21.05
C LEU A 57 -9.98 3.08 -22.27
N ALA A 58 -9.59 3.53 -23.46
CA ALA A 58 -10.31 3.25 -24.69
C ALA A 58 -10.48 1.73 -24.88
N GLY A 59 -11.67 1.30 -25.25
CA GLY A 59 -11.98 -0.12 -25.46
C GLY A 59 -12.20 -0.94 -24.20
N LEU A 60 -12.19 -0.35 -22.99
CA LEU A 60 -12.60 -1.05 -21.76
C LEU A 60 -14.12 -1.21 -21.66
N GLY A 61 -14.89 -0.31 -22.28
CA GLY A 61 -16.33 -0.22 -22.15
C GLY A 61 -16.78 0.43 -20.83
N ASP A 62 -18.08 0.56 -20.64
CA ASP A 62 -18.69 1.25 -19.50
C ASP A 62 -19.28 0.27 -18.46
N SER A 63 -19.49 -0.99 -18.83
CA SER A 63 -20.02 -2.04 -17.95
C SER A 63 -18.95 -2.71 -17.10
N GLY A 64 -19.38 -3.29 -15.97
CA GLY A 64 -18.51 -4.00 -15.02
C GLY A 64 -17.97 -3.10 -13.91
N SER A 65 -17.01 -3.62 -13.13
CA SER A 65 -16.42 -2.90 -12.00
C SER A 65 -15.18 -2.07 -12.36
N LEU A 66 -14.43 -2.47 -13.38
CA LEU A 66 -13.17 -1.82 -13.76
C LEU A 66 -13.32 -0.35 -14.21
N PRO A 67 -14.29 0.02 -15.06
CA PRO A 67 -14.40 1.41 -15.52
C PRO A 67 -14.61 2.39 -14.36
N LYS A 68 -15.51 2.05 -13.43
CA LYS A 68 -15.82 2.85 -12.23
C LYS A 68 -14.64 2.92 -11.27
N ALA A 69 -13.95 1.80 -11.05
CA ALA A 69 -12.76 1.75 -10.20
C ALA A 69 -11.62 2.61 -10.76
N LEU A 70 -11.34 2.53 -12.06
CA LEU A 70 -10.31 3.35 -12.71
C LEU A 70 -10.66 4.84 -12.67
N ALA A 71 -11.93 5.20 -12.92
CA ALA A 71 -12.39 6.57 -12.78
C ALA A 71 -12.14 7.09 -11.34
N GLY A 72 -12.51 6.31 -10.32
CA GLY A 72 -12.31 6.67 -8.92
C GLY A 72 -10.83 6.86 -8.53
N ILE A 73 -9.93 6.01 -9.04
CA ILE A 73 -8.47 6.19 -8.83
C ILE A 73 -8.02 7.51 -9.47
N TYR A 74 -8.41 7.72 -10.73
CA TYR A 74 -7.97 8.88 -11.51
C TYR A 74 -8.58 10.20 -11.05
N ASP A 75 -9.68 10.20 -10.30
CA ASP A 75 -10.21 11.39 -9.64
C ASP A 75 -9.28 11.91 -8.55
N GLN A 76 -8.42 11.05 -7.97
CA GLN A 76 -7.43 11.47 -6.98
C GLN A 76 -6.09 11.83 -7.61
N ALA A 77 -5.54 10.95 -8.45
CA ALA A 77 -4.22 11.12 -9.03
C ALA A 77 -4.05 10.36 -10.35
N GLY A 78 -3.16 10.88 -11.21
CA GLY A 78 -2.62 10.12 -12.34
C GLY A 78 -1.71 9.00 -11.83
N ALA A 79 -2.28 7.85 -11.49
CA ALA A 79 -1.56 6.69 -10.99
C ALA A 79 -1.24 5.69 -12.11
N VAL A 80 -0.17 4.92 -11.91
CA VAL A 80 0.15 3.75 -12.73
C VAL A 80 -0.63 2.57 -12.17
N VAL A 81 -1.49 1.96 -12.99
CA VAL A 81 -2.37 0.86 -12.59
C VAL A 81 -2.08 -0.37 -13.43
N ALA A 82 -1.75 -1.48 -12.79
CA ALA A 82 -1.76 -2.80 -13.40
C ALA A 82 -3.17 -3.38 -13.25
N VAL A 83 -3.89 -3.49 -14.37
CA VAL A 83 -5.28 -3.95 -14.40
C VAL A 83 -5.33 -5.40 -14.82
N ILE A 84 -6.11 -6.20 -14.10
CA ILE A 84 -6.45 -7.58 -14.48
C ILE A 84 -7.95 -7.65 -14.71
N ARG A 85 -8.33 -8.02 -15.93
CA ARG A 85 -9.71 -8.28 -16.30
C ARG A 85 -10.02 -9.74 -16.05
N VAL A 86 -11.09 -10.01 -15.32
CA VAL A 86 -11.64 -11.35 -15.12
C VAL A 86 -13.01 -11.49 -15.76
N THR A 87 -13.39 -12.72 -16.07
CA THR A 87 -14.70 -13.04 -16.64
C THR A 87 -15.80 -12.81 -15.61
N GLU A 88 -16.86 -12.11 -16.01
CA GLU A 88 -18.08 -12.01 -15.22
C GLU A 88 -18.82 -13.35 -15.25
N GLY A 89 -19.11 -13.89 -14.06
CA GLY A 89 -19.78 -15.18 -13.89
C GLY A 89 -21.28 -15.11 -14.19
N THR A 90 -21.95 -16.26 -14.13
CA THR A 90 -23.41 -16.30 -14.32
C THR A 90 -24.17 -15.76 -13.10
N ASP A 91 -23.54 -15.81 -11.93
CA ASP A 91 -23.99 -15.20 -10.70
C ASP A 91 -22.83 -14.51 -9.94
N GLU A 92 -23.14 -13.92 -8.79
CA GLU A 92 -22.16 -13.23 -7.95
C GLU A 92 -21.12 -14.19 -7.36
N ALA A 93 -21.49 -15.44 -7.07
CA ALA A 93 -20.58 -16.43 -6.49
C ALA A 93 -19.54 -16.88 -7.51
N ASP A 94 -19.96 -17.16 -8.75
CA ASP A 94 -19.09 -17.46 -9.89
C ASP A 94 -18.14 -16.28 -10.16
N THR A 95 -18.66 -15.05 -10.11
CA THR A 95 -17.85 -13.85 -10.33
C THR A 95 -16.79 -13.70 -9.23
N LEU A 96 -17.16 -13.90 -7.96
CA LEU A 96 -16.21 -13.90 -6.84
C LEU A 96 -15.17 -15.01 -6.98
N GLY A 97 -15.57 -16.19 -7.46
CA GLY A 97 -14.67 -17.30 -7.78
C GLY A 97 -13.64 -16.92 -8.85
N ASN A 98 -14.08 -16.29 -9.94
CA ASN A 98 -13.20 -15.82 -11.01
C ASN A 98 -12.25 -14.71 -10.55
N VAL A 99 -12.73 -13.77 -9.72
CA VAL A 99 -11.90 -12.70 -9.16
C VAL A 99 -10.85 -13.27 -8.21
N ALA A 100 -11.21 -14.18 -7.30
CA ALA A 100 -10.27 -14.85 -6.40
C ALA A 100 -9.23 -15.65 -7.19
N GLY A 101 -9.69 -16.37 -8.23
CA GLY A 101 -8.86 -17.10 -9.16
C GLY A 101 -8.19 -18.34 -8.57
N SER A 102 -7.29 -18.94 -9.35
CA SER A 102 -6.56 -20.16 -9.02
C SER A 102 -5.05 -19.89 -8.99
N SER A 103 -4.39 -20.31 -7.91
CA SER A 103 -2.91 -20.20 -7.83
C SER A 103 -2.19 -21.13 -8.80
N LEU A 104 -2.84 -22.21 -9.25
CA LEU A 104 -2.24 -23.17 -10.19
C LEU A 104 -2.21 -22.59 -11.60
N ASP A 105 -3.32 -21.98 -12.00
CA ASP A 105 -3.51 -21.45 -13.35
C ASP A 105 -3.05 -19.99 -13.48
N GLY A 106 -2.78 -19.33 -12.35
CA GLY A 106 -2.34 -17.94 -12.30
C GLY A 106 -3.42 -16.94 -12.68
N THR A 107 -4.69 -17.25 -12.39
CA THR A 107 -5.85 -16.43 -12.75
C THR A 107 -6.30 -15.51 -11.60
N GLY A 108 -7.14 -14.53 -11.91
CA GLY A 108 -7.72 -13.60 -10.94
C GLY A 108 -6.67 -12.84 -10.14
N VAL A 109 -6.77 -12.87 -8.81
CA VAL A 109 -5.80 -12.23 -7.90
C VAL A 109 -4.38 -12.75 -8.12
N HIS A 110 -4.20 -14.02 -8.47
CA HIS A 110 -2.89 -14.61 -8.64
C HIS A 110 -2.15 -14.09 -9.89
N ALA A 111 -2.88 -13.58 -10.90
CA ALA A 111 -2.29 -12.95 -12.08
C ALA A 111 -1.48 -11.68 -11.74
N LEU A 112 -1.75 -11.03 -10.59
CA LEU A 112 -0.98 -9.85 -10.14
C LEU A 112 0.52 -10.15 -9.98
N LYS A 113 0.88 -11.38 -9.64
CA LYS A 113 2.28 -11.79 -9.50
C LYS A 113 3.04 -11.70 -10.82
N ALA A 114 2.34 -11.87 -11.95
CA ALA A 114 2.93 -11.76 -13.27
C ALA A 114 3.23 -10.32 -13.69
N ALA A 115 2.68 -9.31 -13.00
CA ALA A 115 2.83 -7.89 -13.38
C ALA A 115 4.29 -7.45 -13.46
N GLN A 116 5.15 -7.90 -12.53
CA GLN A 116 6.57 -7.53 -12.56
C GLN A 116 7.31 -8.13 -13.77
N ALA A 117 6.96 -9.36 -14.18
CA ALA A 117 7.58 -10.04 -15.30
C ALA A 117 7.07 -9.52 -16.66
N VAL A 118 5.76 -9.25 -16.76
CA VAL A 118 5.11 -8.84 -18.01
C VAL A 118 5.21 -7.33 -18.24
N LEU A 119 5.00 -6.52 -17.21
CA LEU A 119 4.88 -5.06 -17.30
C LEU A 119 6.11 -4.32 -16.75
N GLY A 120 7.05 -5.02 -16.12
CA GLY A 120 8.21 -4.41 -15.46
C GLY A 120 7.88 -3.64 -14.18
N VAL A 121 6.63 -3.66 -13.71
CA VAL A 121 6.16 -2.95 -12.52
C VAL A 121 5.53 -3.92 -11.51
N SER A 122 5.84 -3.74 -10.23
CA SER A 122 5.22 -4.50 -9.15
C SER A 122 4.23 -3.61 -8.40
N PRO A 123 2.93 -3.95 -8.43
CA PRO A 123 1.92 -3.31 -7.58
C PRO A 123 2.29 -3.31 -6.09
N ARG A 124 2.06 -2.17 -5.43
CA ARG A 124 2.26 -1.96 -3.99
C ARG A 124 0.95 -1.77 -3.23
N ILE A 125 -0.12 -1.47 -3.96
CA ILE A 125 -1.47 -1.28 -3.43
C ILE A 125 -2.37 -2.22 -4.25
N LEU A 126 -3.07 -3.14 -3.60
CA LEU A 126 -3.95 -4.11 -4.26
C LEU A 126 -5.41 -3.83 -3.93
N ILE A 127 -6.26 -3.83 -4.94
CA ILE A 127 -7.70 -3.58 -4.82
C ILE A 127 -8.52 -4.51 -5.74
N ALA A 128 -9.67 -4.92 -5.24
CA ALA A 128 -10.70 -5.63 -6.01
C ALA A 128 -12.05 -4.94 -5.76
N THR A 129 -12.18 -3.72 -6.27
CA THR A 129 -13.28 -2.80 -5.96
C THR A 129 -14.64 -3.42 -6.32
N GLY A 130 -15.52 -3.52 -5.33
CA GLY A 130 -16.85 -4.13 -5.47
C GLY A 130 -16.90 -5.63 -5.15
N PHE A 131 -15.76 -6.29 -4.91
CA PHE A 131 -15.69 -7.72 -4.63
C PHE A 131 -15.13 -8.07 -3.25
N THR A 132 -14.77 -7.07 -2.44
CA THR A 132 -14.26 -7.27 -1.08
C THR A 132 -15.31 -7.14 0.01
N HIS A 133 -16.44 -6.48 -0.28
CA HIS A 133 -17.45 -6.13 0.73
C HIS A 133 -18.36 -7.29 1.16
N GLN A 134 -18.32 -8.40 0.44
CA GLN A 134 -19.18 -9.55 0.67
C GLN A 134 -18.70 -10.39 1.87
N GLY A 135 -19.66 -10.89 2.65
CA GLY A 135 -19.45 -11.78 3.80
C GLY A 135 -19.19 -11.03 5.10
N THR A 136 -19.93 -11.35 6.16
CA THR A 136 -19.44 -11.97 7.41
C THR A 136 -20.43 -11.69 8.54
N ASP A 137 -21.44 -12.54 8.64
CA ASP A 137 -22.44 -12.55 9.72
C ASP A 137 -22.06 -13.60 10.78
N GLY A 138 -20.82 -14.11 10.78
CA GLY A 138 -20.37 -15.26 11.58
C GLY A 138 -20.90 -16.63 11.11
N ALA A 139 -21.96 -16.65 10.30
CA ALA A 139 -22.52 -17.86 9.67
C ALA A 139 -21.98 -18.15 8.26
N THR A 140 -21.38 -17.16 7.60
CA THR A 140 -20.85 -17.25 6.23
C THR A 140 -19.32 -17.22 6.26
N PRO A 141 -18.63 -18.01 5.42
CA PRO A 141 -17.17 -17.93 5.27
C PRO A 141 -16.70 -16.50 4.99
N ALA A 142 -15.46 -16.18 5.39
CA ALA A 142 -14.82 -14.91 5.06
C ALA A 142 -14.72 -14.72 3.53
N ASN A 143 -14.63 -13.47 3.09
CA ASN A 143 -14.59 -13.14 1.66
C ASN A 143 -13.43 -13.86 0.94
N PRO A 144 -13.70 -14.67 -0.11
CA PRO A 144 -12.66 -15.43 -0.80
C PRO A 144 -11.66 -14.54 -1.55
N VAL A 145 -12.09 -13.38 -2.07
CA VAL A 145 -11.23 -12.43 -2.77
C VAL A 145 -10.25 -11.78 -1.81
N VAL A 146 -10.71 -11.38 -0.62
CA VAL A 146 -9.81 -10.80 0.41
C VAL A 146 -8.82 -11.86 0.89
N ALA A 147 -9.25 -13.10 1.12
CA ALA A 147 -8.36 -14.20 1.48
C ALA A 147 -7.30 -14.46 0.40
N ALA A 148 -7.68 -14.47 -0.88
CA ALA A 148 -6.76 -14.61 -2.00
C ALA A 148 -5.76 -13.44 -2.07
N LEU A 149 -6.23 -12.20 -1.90
CA LEU A 149 -5.37 -10.99 -1.88
C LEU A 149 -4.34 -11.07 -0.75
N LEU A 150 -4.74 -11.52 0.43
CA LEU A 150 -3.83 -11.70 1.57
C LEU A 150 -2.81 -12.82 1.36
N SER A 151 -3.10 -13.82 0.52
CA SER A 151 -2.12 -14.84 0.14
C SER A 151 -1.03 -14.30 -0.79
N VAL A 152 -1.35 -13.29 -1.61
CA VAL A 152 -0.44 -12.72 -2.62
C VAL A 152 0.32 -11.51 -2.07
N ALA A 153 -0.32 -10.69 -1.25
CA ALA A 153 0.22 -9.43 -0.72
C ALA A 153 1.61 -9.56 -0.05
N PRO A 154 1.91 -10.58 0.79
CA PRO A 154 3.24 -10.73 1.39
C PRO A 154 4.35 -10.96 0.37
N SER A 155 4.10 -11.80 -0.64
CA SER A 155 5.09 -12.11 -1.68
C SER A 155 5.44 -10.90 -2.54
N MET A 156 4.47 -10.00 -2.72
CA MET A 156 4.66 -8.77 -3.46
C MET A 156 5.04 -7.59 -2.56
N ARG A 157 5.08 -7.73 -1.22
CA ARG A 157 5.16 -6.60 -0.26
C ARG A 157 4.20 -5.46 -0.61
N ALA A 158 2.94 -5.82 -0.79
CA ALA A 158 1.86 -4.90 -1.12
C ALA A 158 0.84 -4.85 0.02
N VAL A 159 0.08 -3.77 0.10
CA VAL A 159 -1.06 -3.61 1.01
C VAL A 159 -2.37 -3.78 0.24
N VAL A 160 -3.37 -4.39 0.87
CA VAL A 160 -4.70 -4.64 0.33
C VAL A 160 -5.65 -3.61 0.90
N ILE A 161 -6.40 -2.93 0.04
CA ILE A 161 -7.48 -2.02 0.47
C ILE A 161 -8.80 -2.71 0.18
N ALA A 162 -9.54 -3.02 1.23
CA ALA A 162 -10.83 -3.69 1.16
C ALA A 162 -11.95 -2.74 1.59
N ASP A 163 -13.08 -2.84 0.89
CA ASP A 163 -14.33 -2.22 1.28
C ASP A 163 -15.05 -3.06 2.34
N GLY A 164 -15.64 -2.40 3.33
CA GLY A 164 -16.60 -3.00 4.26
C GLY A 164 -18.01 -3.12 3.65
N PRO A 165 -18.93 -3.79 4.36
CA PRO A 165 -20.29 -4.08 3.87
C PRO A 165 -21.17 -2.83 3.67
N ALA A 166 -20.84 -1.69 4.31
CA ALA A 166 -21.55 -0.42 4.23
C ALA A 166 -23.04 -0.44 4.65
N THR A 167 -23.49 -1.50 5.34
CA THR A 167 -24.88 -1.66 5.80
C THR A 167 -25.12 -1.05 7.18
N THR A 168 -24.52 -1.63 8.22
CA THR A 168 -24.64 -1.20 9.61
C THR A 168 -23.27 -1.16 10.28
N THR A 169 -23.14 -0.35 11.32
CA THR A 169 -21.92 -0.31 12.15
C THR A 169 -21.59 -1.70 12.70
N ALA A 170 -22.59 -2.45 13.16
CA ALA A 170 -22.39 -3.80 13.69
C ALA A 170 -21.81 -4.75 12.63
N ALA A 171 -22.35 -4.73 11.40
CA ALA A 171 -21.83 -5.52 10.31
C ALA A 171 -20.39 -5.13 9.95
N ALA A 172 -20.07 -3.84 9.95
CA ALA A 172 -18.70 -3.37 9.72
C ALA A 172 -17.76 -3.87 10.82
N LEU A 173 -18.15 -3.79 12.10
CA LEU A 173 -17.36 -4.31 13.23
C LEU A 173 -17.09 -5.82 13.11
N THR A 174 -18.11 -6.61 12.75
CA THR A 174 -17.93 -8.04 12.51
C THR A 174 -16.98 -8.30 11.34
N TYR A 175 -17.10 -7.51 10.26
CA TYR A 175 -16.21 -7.61 9.11
C TYR A 175 -14.74 -7.29 9.45
N GLY A 176 -14.48 -6.24 10.22
CA GLY A 176 -13.12 -5.88 10.66
C GLY A 176 -12.44 -6.95 11.54
N GLN A 177 -13.24 -7.83 12.16
CA GLN A 177 -12.74 -8.95 12.97
C GLN A 177 -12.60 -10.26 12.17
N SER A 178 -13.07 -10.30 10.93
CA SER A 178 -13.12 -11.54 10.13
C SER A 178 -11.74 -12.03 9.68
N LEU A 179 -10.84 -11.10 9.33
CA LEU A 179 -9.50 -11.38 8.81
C LEU A 179 -8.50 -10.39 9.42
N GLY A 180 -7.48 -10.92 10.11
CA GLY A 180 -6.42 -10.12 10.71
C GLY A 180 -5.14 -10.16 9.89
N SER A 181 -4.68 -9.02 9.38
CA SER A 181 -3.40 -8.88 8.68
C SER A 181 -2.83 -7.47 8.80
N ASP A 182 -1.50 -7.38 8.93
CA ASP A 182 -0.74 -6.12 8.86
C ASP A 182 -0.79 -5.43 7.50
N ARG A 183 -1.28 -6.13 6.46
CA ARG A 183 -1.40 -5.63 5.09
C ARG A 183 -2.83 -5.38 4.66
N LEU A 184 -3.83 -5.62 5.52
CA LEU A 184 -5.23 -5.34 5.20
C LEU A 184 -5.67 -4.00 5.79
N PHE A 185 -6.10 -3.09 4.92
CA PHE A 185 -6.69 -1.81 5.26
C PHE A 185 -8.17 -1.81 4.86
N VAL A 186 -9.07 -1.80 5.83
CA VAL A 186 -10.51 -1.83 5.59
C VAL A 186 -11.08 -0.43 5.62
N VAL A 187 -11.94 -0.11 4.64
CA VAL A 187 -12.64 1.17 4.54
C VAL A 187 -14.15 0.94 4.54
N ASP A 188 -14.86 1.57 5.48
CA ASP A 188 -16.32 1.57 5.55
C ASP A 188 -16.83 2.97 5.93
N PRO A 189 -17.86 3.53 5.26
CA PRO A 189 -18.77 2.91 4.28
C PRO A 189 -18.45 3.29 2.82
N LYS A 190 -19.37 2.95 1.90
CA LYS A 190 -19.33 3.35 0.47
C LYS A 190 -19.43 4.87 0.32
N VAL A 191 -18.90 5.39 -0.79
CA VAL A 191 -18.99 6.80 -1.17
C VAL A 191 -20.15 7.02 -2.13
N MET A 192 -20.74 8.21 -2.13
CA MET A 192 -21.72 8.61 -3.13
C MET A 192 -21.02 9.44 -4.22
N VAL A 193 -21.28 9.10 -5.47
CA VAL A 193 -20.67 9.71 -6.65
C VAL A 193 -21.78 10.12 -7.60
N TRP A 194 -21.64 11.29 -8.25
CA TRP A 194 -22.59 11.71 -9.26
C TRP A 194 -22.37 10.92 -10.55
N SER A 195 -23.32 10.06 -10.91
CA SER A 195 -23.33 9.35 -12.19
C SER A 195 -24.11 10.16 -13.22
N GLN A 196 -23.46 10.47 -14.35
CA GLN A 196 -24.13 11.15 -15.47
C GLN A 196 -25.13 10.25 -16.19
N GLU A 197 -24.91 8.93 -16.17
CA GLU A 197 -25.80 7.96 -16.79
C GLU A 197 -27.11 7.81 -16.00
N ALA A 198 -27.00 7.76 -14.67
CA ALA A 198 -28.15 7.63 -13.79
C ALA A 198 -28.81 8.97 -13.42
N ASP A 199 -28.17 10.10 -13.79
CA ASP A 199 -28.52 11.46 -13.39
C ASP A 199 -28.78 11.60 -11.88
N ALA A 200 -27.98 10.87 -11.09
CA ALA A 200 -28.20 10.71 -9.66
C ALA A 200 -26.89 10.37 -8.92
N ALA A 201 -26.90 10.59 -7.61
CA ALA A 201 -25.85 10.12 -6.72
C ALA A 201 -25.96 8.59 -6.52
N VAL A 202 -24.96 7.84 -6.95
CA VAL A 202 -24.87 6.38 -6.86
C VAL A 202 -23.82 5.99 -5.82
N ALA A 203 -24.10 4.94 -5.04
CA ALA A 203 -23.16 4.39 -4.08
C ALA A 203 -22.08 3.55 -4.79
N GLU A 204 -20.82 3.91 -4.59
CA GLU A 204 -19.65 3.20 -5.09
C GLU A 204 -18.74 2.75 -3.94
N PRO A 205 -18.04 1.61 -4.07
CA PRO A 205 -17.03 1.22 -3.10
C PRO A 205 -15.89 2.26 -3.01
N ALA A 206 -15.34 2.43 -1.82
CA ALA A 206 -14.37 3.47 -1.51
C ALA A 206 -12.92 3.07 -1.86
N SER A 207 -12.63 1.76 -1.95
CA SER A 207 -11.28 1.21 -2.13
C SER A 207 -10.50 1.81 -3.29
N ALA A 208 -11.14 1.99 -4.45
CA ALA A 208 -10.51 2.61 -5.62
C ALA A 208 -10.07 4.06 -5.36
N ARG A 209 -10.94 4.88 -4.76
CA ARG A 209 -10.62 6.27 -4.42
C ARG A 209 -9.59 6.35 -3.31
N VAL A 210 -9.64 5.45 -2.33
CA VAL A 210 -8.61 5.39 -1.27
C VAL A 210 -7.26 4.96 -1.82
N ALA A 211 -7.21 4.01 -2.75
CA ALA A 211 -5.98 3.64 -3.45
C ALA A 211 -5.40 4.82 -4.24
N GLY A 212 -6.24 5.53 -4.99
CA GLY A 212 -5.85 6.76 -5.68
C GLY A 212 -5.38 7.87 -4.73
N LEU A 213 -6.04 8.01 -3.56
CA LEU A 213 -5.65 8.97 -2.54
C LEU A 213 -4.27 8.64 -1.98
N ILE A 214 -4.01 7.38 -1.66
CA ILE A 214 -2.68 6.94 -1.21
C ILE A 214 -1.63 7.25 -2.28
N ALA A 215 -1.89 6.95 -3.56
CA ALA A 215 -1.00 7.28 -4.65
C ALA A 215 -0.76 8.80 -4.78
N ARG A 216 -1.78 9.63 -4.52
CA ARG A 216 -1.65 11.09 -4.48
C ARG A 216 -0.72 11.54 -3.35
N ILE A 217 -0.96 11.07 -2.12
CA ILE A 217 -0.17 11.44 -0.95
C ILE A 217 1.28 10.98 -1.06
N ASP A 218 1.51 9.79 -1.60
CA ASP A 218 2.85 9.30 -1.89
C ASP A 218 3.64 10.27 -2.79
N ASN A 219 2.99 10.82 -3.81
CA ASN A 219 3.63 11.75 -4.75
C ASN A 219 3.80 13.16 -4.18
N GLU A 220 2.85 13.64 -3.36
CA GLU A 220 2.86 15.00 -2.80
C GLU A 220 3.70 15.14 -1.53
N ARG A 221 3.73 14.10 -0.68
CA ARG A 221 4.32 14.15 0.67
C ARG A 221 5.30 13.02 0.96
N GLY A 222 5.24 11.92 0.22
CA GLY A 222 6.04 10.72 0.43
C GLY A 222 5.24 9.57 1.05
N PHE A 223 5.71 8.35 0.81
CA PHE A 223 5.02 7.11 1.18
C PHE A 223 4.91 6.84 2.69
N TRP A 224 5.70 7.56 3.50
CA TRP A 224 5.68 7.52 4.96
C TRP A 224 4.56 8.35 5.58
N TRP A 225 3.84 9.15 4.78
CA TRP A 225 2.69 9.90 5.24
C TRP A 225 1.44 9.02 5.32
N SER A 226 0.67 9.21 6.39
CA SER A 226 -0.64 8.59 6.54
C SER A 226 -1.62 9.17 5.51
N PRO A 227 -2.45 8.34 4.84
CA PRO A 227 -3.51 8.84 3.97
C PRO A 227 -4.69 9.44 4.75
N SER A 228 -4.77 9.20 6.07
CA SER A 228 -5.79 9.79 6.94
C SER A 228 -5.72 11.32 6.96
N ASN A 229 -6.85 11.98 7.22
CA ASN A 229 -7.05 13.43 7.27
C ASN A 229 -6.86 14.18 5.94
N HIS A 230 -6.83 13.47 4.81
CA HIS A 230 -6.77 14.07 3.48
C HIS A 230 -8.13 14.00 2.77
N GLU A 231 -8.40 15.02 1.94
CA GLU A 231 -9.65 15.12 1.20
C GLU A 231 -9.73 14.11 0.06
N ILE A 232 -10.88 13.45 -0.06
CA ILE A 232 -11.20 12.57 -1.17
C ILE A 232 -11.92 13.40 -2.24
N ALA A 233 -11.34 13.49 -3.43
CA ALA A 233 -11.94 14.17 -4.57
C ALA A 233 -13.04 13.32 -5.25
N GLY A 234 -13.90 13.94 -6.04
CA GLY A 234 -14.86 13.22 -6.89
C GLY A 234 -16.01 12.52 -6.14
N ILE A 235 -16.27 12.89 -4.88
CA ILE A 235 -17.39 12.36 -4.09
C ILE A 235 -18.36 13.47 -3.69
N VAL A 236 -19.65 13.14 -3.70
CA VAL A 236 -20.76 14.05 -3.37
C VAL A 236 -21.42 13.72 -2.04
N GLY A 237 -21.09 12.57 -1.45
CA GLY A 237 -21.67 12.10 -0.21
C GLY A 237 -21.03 10.82 0.30
N ILE A 238 -21.57 10.34 1.41
CA ILE A 238 -21.22 9.07 2.04
C ILE A 238 -22.51 8.26 2.06
N SER A 239 -22.47 6.97 1.70
CA SER A 239 -23.69 6.15 1.59
C SER A 239 -24.42 6.03 2.92
N ARG A 240 -23.65 5.97 4.00
CA ARG A 240 -24.11 5.92 5.37
C ARG A 240 -23.41 7.04 6.15
N PRO A 241 -24.12 8.04 6.68
CA PRO A 241 -23.49 9.06 7.51
C PRO A 241 -22.78 8.39 8.69
N VAL A 242 -21.50 8.74 8.89
CA VAL A 242 -20.72 8.30 10.05
C VAL A 242 -20.60 9.48 10.99
N ASP A 243 -21.01 9.27 12.24
CA ASP A 243 -20.88 10.32 13.26
C ASP A 243 -19.41 10.59 13.62
N PHE A 244 -19.07 11.87 13.69
CA PHE A 244 -17.73 12.35 13.97
C PHE A 244 -17.78 13.63 14.80
N ALA A 245 -17.11 13.60 15.95
CA ALA A 245 -16.83 14.78 16.74
C ALA A 245 -15.37 14.75 17.22
N LEU A 246 -14.70 15.90 17.14
CA LEU A 246 -13.26 16.06 17.40
C LEU A 246 -12.81 15.55 18.78
N SER A 247 -13.68 15.63 19.78
CA SER A 247 -13.38 15.30 21.17
C SER A 247 -14.32 14.25 21.76
N ASP A 248 -15.02 13.48 20.92
CA ASP A 248 -15.94 12.44 21.39
C ASP A 248 -15.41 11.04 21.07
N SER A 249 -15.01 10.32 22.11
CA SER A 249 -14.59 8.93 22.02
C SER A 249 -15.74 7.97 21.73
N ASN A 250 -17.00 8.39 21.93
CA ASN A 250 -18.17 7.55 21.67
C ASN A 250 -18.73 7.75 20.26
N SER A 251 -18.12 8.63 19.46
CA SER A 251 -18.51 8.82 18.07
C SER A 251 -18.34 7.52 17.28
N GLU A 252 -19.22 7.32 16.30
CA GLU A 252 -19.20 6.11 15.48
C GLU A 252 -17.87 5.93 14.74
N SER A 253 -17.31 7.03 14.23
CA SER A 253 -15.99 7.04 13.59
C SER A 253 -14.88 6.54 14.53
N ASN A 254 -14.95 6.85 15.83
CA ASN A 254 -13.98 6.36 16.80
C ASN A 254 -14.18 4.85 17.07
N LEU A 255 -15.42 4.39 17.21
CA LEU A 255 -15.74 2.97 17.39
C LEU A 255 -15.24 2.10 16.23
N LEU A 256 -15.43 2.56 14.99
CA LEU A 256 -14.94 1.85 13.79
C LEU A 256 -13.40 1.88 13.73
N ASN A 257 -12.76 3.00 14.05
CA ASN A 257 -11.29 3.08 14.09
C ASN A 257 -10.66 2.20 15.18
N GLU A 258 -11.31 2.09 16.35
CA GLU A 258 -10.88 1.16 17.40
C GLU A 258 -10.91 -0.29 16.90
N ALA A 259 -11.92 -0.63 16.10
CA ALA A 259 -12.03 -1.90 15.40
C ALA A 259 -11.15 -2.02 14.13
N LYS A 260 -10.20 -1.09 13.92
CA LYS A 260 -9.24 -1.09 12.81
C LYS A 260 -9.88 -0.92 11.42
N ILE A 261 -11.00 -0.20 11.37
CA ILE A 261 -11.73 0.12 10.14
C ILE A 261 -11.62 1.64 9.92
N ALA A 262 -11.05 2.03 8.78
CA ALA A 262 -11.01 3.42 8.38
C ALA A 262 -12.38 3.88 7.89
N THR A 263 -12.72 5.11 8.21
CA THR A 263 -14.00 5.74 7.87
C THR A 263 -13.82 6.91 6.93
N ILE A 264 -14.92 7.41 6.39
CA ILE A 264 -14.94 8.69 5.68
C ILE A 264 -15.79 9.64 6.51
N ILE A 265 -15.22 10.78 6.88
CA ILE A 265 -15.90 11.79 7.69
C ILE A 265 -16.14 13.06 6.86
N ARG A 266 -17.10 13.87 7.31
CA ARG A 266 -17.37 15.19 6.73
C ARG A 266 -16.91 16.28 7.68
N ASN A 267 -15.73 16.84 7.42
CA ASN A 267 -15.18 17.98 8.17
C ASN A 267 -14.35 18.86 7.22
N ASN A 268 -14.90 20.01 6.82
CA ASN A 268 -14.34 20.88 5.77
C ASN A 268 -13.99 20.08 4.50
N GLY A 269 -14.99 19.39 3.95
CA GLY A 269 -14.84 18.40 2.88
C GLY A 269 -14.99 16.96 3.37
N PHE A 270 -14.93 16.01 2.44
CA PHE A 270 -14.94 14.59 2.76
C PHE A 270 -13.51 14.10 2.93
N ARG A 271 -13.18 13.52 4.09
CA ARG A 271 -11.82 13.09 4.42
C ARG A 271 -11.79 11.62 4.78
N LEU A 272 -10.72 10.94 4.39
CA LEU A 272 -10.40 9.63 4.96
C LEU A 272 -10.02 9.80 6.43
N TRP A 273 -10.54 8.94 7.30
CA TRP A 273 -10.33 9.00 8.74
C TRP A 273 -10.06 7.63 9.32
N GLY A 274 -8.77 7.33 9.44
CA GLY A 274 -8.24 6.06 9.93
C GLY A 274 -6.92 5.71 9.24
N ASN A 275 -6.00 5.14 10.01
CA ASN A 275 -4.64 4.80 9.55
C ASN A 275 -4.16 3.44 10.05
N ARG A 276 -5.03 2.69 10.74
CA ARG A 276 -4.73 1.36 11.25
C ARG A 276 -5.07 0.29 10.22
N THR A 277 -4.25 -0.75 10.18
CA THR A 277 -4.50 -2.01 9.49
C THR A 277 -5.17 -2.99 10.45
N THR A 278 -5.70 -4.09 9.93
CA THR A 278 -6.29 -5.17 10.77
C THR A 278 -5.24 -6.02 11.50
N ALA A 279 -3.99 -5.55 11.61
CA ALA A 279 -2.90 -6.25 12.30
C ALA A 279 -3.31 -6.64 13.72
N GLN A 280 -3.10 -7.89 14.12
CA GLN A 280 -3.33 -8.29 15.51
C GLN A 280 -2.16 -7.89 16.43
N ASP A 281 -0.95 -7.86 15.87
CA ASP A 281 0.24 -7.35 16.54
C ASP A 281 0.26 -5.81 16.45
N PRO A 282 0.32 -5.09 17.60
CA PRO A 282 0.38 -3.63 17.62
C PRO A 282 1.66 -3.05 17.01
N LEU A 283 2.73 -3.82 16.84
CA LEU A 283 4.01 -3.33 16.32
C LEU A 283 3.89 -2.75 14.91
N TRP A 284 3.10 -3.40 14.04
CA TRP A 284 2.94 -3.03 12.62
C TRP A 284 1.51 -2.59 12.28
N GLN A 285 0.77 -2.09 13.27
CA GLN A 285 -0.64 -1.75 13.09
C GLN A 285 -0.88 -0.51 12.22
N PHE A 286 0.10 0.36 12.02
CA PHE A 286 -0.08 1.56 11.20
C PHE A 286 0.27 1.28 9.75
N LEU A 287 -0.66 1.61 8.85
CA LEU A 287 -0.47 1.50 7.41
C LEU A 287 0.81 2.21 6.91
N PRO A 288 1.08 3.50 7.23
CA PRO A 288 2.30 4.17 6.75
C PRO A 288 3.60 3.53 7.26
N VAL A 289 3.59 2.95 8.46
CA VAL A 289 4.76 2.27 9.06
C VAL A 289 5.06 0.98 8.29
N ARG A 290 4.04 0.12 8.08
CA ARG A 290 4.17 -1.09 7.27
C ARG A 290 4.64 -0.79 5.84
N ARG A 291 4.01 0.20 5.19
CA ARG A 291 4.35 0.60 3.81
C ARG A 291 5.77 1.13 3.69
N THR A 292 6.23 1.93 4.64
CA THR A 292 7.61 2.44 4.67
C THR A 292 8.61 1.30 4.75
N ALA A 293 8.40 0.35 5.67
CA ALA A 293 9.27 -0.82 5.78
C ALA A 293 9.29 -1.66 4.48
N ASP A 294 8.12 -1.97 3.92
CA ASP A 294 8.00 -2.76 2.70
C ASP A 294 8.73 -2.13 1.50
N LEU A 295 8.67 -0.81 1.36
CA LEU A 295 9.35 -0.08 0.28
C LEU A 295 10.86 -0.05 0.47
N ILE A 296 11.35 0.13 1.70
CA ILE A 296 12.78 0.09 2.00
C ILE A 296 13.34 -1.30 1.68
N TYR A 297 12.66 -2.36 2.11
CA TYR A 297 13.11 -3.73 1.88
C TYR A 297 13.18 -4.07 0.38
N ASP A 298 12.15 -3.74 -0.40
CA ASP A 298 12.15 -3.97 -1.85
C ASP A 298 13.20 -3.12 -2.58
N SER A 299 13.46 -1.90 -2.11
CA SER A 299 14.49 -1.02 -2.68
C SER A 299 15.90 -1.57 -2.47
N ILE A 300 16.20 -2.06 -1.26
CA ILE A 300 17.51 -2.64 -0.95
C ILE A 300 17.74 -3.92 -1.77
N GLU A 301 16.76 -4.83 -1.82
CA GLU A 301 16.90 -6.09 -2.57
C GLU A 301 17.12 -5.87 -4.06
N ARG A 302 16.34 -4.97 -4.68
CA ARG A 302 16.49 -4.66 -6.11
C ARG A 302 17.82 -3.98 -6.41
N ALA A 303 18.26 -3.08 -5.54
CA ALA A 303 19.47 -2.32 -5.77
C ALA A 303 20.75 -3.13 -5.54
N LEU A 304 20.72 -4.19 -4.73
CA LEU A 304 21.89 -5.04 -4.45
C LEU A 304 22.07 -6.21 -5.41
N LEU A 305 21.24 -6.34 -6.45
CA LEU A 305 21.37 -7.41 -7.45
C LEU A 305 22.76 -7.48 -8.10
N TRP A 306 23.46 -6.34 -8.25
CA TRP A 306 24.82 -6.28 -8.81
C TRP A 306 25.87 -7.00 -7.97
N ALA A 307 25.61 -7.19 -6.67
CA ALA A 307 26.52 -7.85 -5.74
C ALA A 307 26.42 -9.38 -5.81
N MET A 308 25.35 -9.91 -6.40
CA MET A 308 25.19 -11.34 -6.61
C MET A 308 26.28 -11.89 -7.53
N ASP A 309 26.72 -13.11 -7.25
CA ASP A 309 27.76 -13.85 -7.99
C ASP A 309 29.16 -13.19 -8.03
N ARG A 310 29.37 -12.07 -7.33
CA ARG A 310 30.71 -11.49 -7.16
C ARG A 310 31.53 -12.29 -6.14
N PRO A 311 32.86 -12.39 -6.33
CA PRO A 311 33.72 -13.04 -5.36
C PRO A 311 33.67 -12.30 -4.02
N LEU A 312 33.49 -13.05 -2.93
CA LEU A 312 33.50 -12.46 -1.59
C LEU A 312 34.86 -11.83 -1.30
N SER A 313 34.83 -10.54 -0.96
CA SER A 313 35.99 -9.77 -0.60
C SER A 313 35.62 -8.75 0.46
N ARG A 314 36.61 -8.27 1.22
CA ARG A 314 36.39 -7.20 2.20
C ARG A 314 35.82 -5.94 1.56
N GLN A 315 36.22 -5.66 0.31
CA GLN A 315 35.71 -4.52 -0.44
C GLN A 315 34.22 -4.68 -0.72
N LEU A 316 33.79 -5.85 -1.20
CA LEU A 316 32.37 -6.13 -1.44
C LEU A 316 31.52 -5.94 -0.17
N PHE A 317 32.03 -6.35 0.99
CA PHE A 317 31.32 -6.17 2.27
C PHE A 317 31.13 -4.68 2.60
N ALA A 318 32.20 -3.89 2.47
CA ALA A 318 32.16 -2.45 2.72
C ALA A 318 31.27 -1.70 1.70
N ASP A 319 31.26 -2.13 0.43
CA ASP A 319 30.42 -1.52 -0.60
C ASP A 319 28.93 -1.80 -0.36
N ILE A 320 28.57 -3.01 0.06
CA ILE A 320 27.18 -3.37 0.41
C ILE A 320 26.73 -2.57 1.64
N GLU A 321 27.49 -2.64 2.74
CA GLU A 321 27.17 -1.90 3.98
C GLU A 321 27.10 -0.38 3.72
N GLY A 322 28.05 0.15 2.96
CA GLY A 322 28.12 1.56 2.60
C GLY A 322 26.94 2.02 1.73
N SER A 323 26.50 1.20 0.77
CA SER A 323 25.35 1.49 -0.09
C SER A 323 24.05 1.54 0.70
N VAL A 324 23.82 0.58 1.59
CA VAL A 324 22.62 0.56 2.45
C VAL A 324 22.64 1.74 3.42
N ASN A 325 23.78 2.02 4.08
CA ASN A 325 23.88 3.16 5.00
C ASN A 325 23.79 4.53 4.30
N ALA A 326 24.21 4.64 3.04
CA ALA A 326 24.00 5.86 2.25
C ALA A 326 22.51 6.09 1.99
N TYR A 327 21.78 5.04 1.61
CA TYR A 327 20.34 5.09 1.37
C TYR A 327 19.54 5.44 2.64
N LEU A 328 19.83 4.78 3.76
CA LEU A 328 19.15 5.08 5.03
C LEU A 328 19.38 6.52 5.48
N ARG A 329 20.59 7.07 5.27
CA ARG A 329 20.87 8.50 5.55
C ARG A 329 20.07 9.45 4.66
N GLU A 330 19.87 9.12 3.40
CA GLU A 330 19.01 9.89 2.50
C GLU A 330 17.56 9.90 3.01
N LEU A 331 17.04 8.74 3.41
CA LEU A 331 15.69 8.62 3.97
C LEU A 331 15.52 9.40 5.28
N ILE A 332 16.55 9.42 6.14
CA ILE A 332 16.57 10.25 7.36
C ILE A 332 16.53 11.73 6.98
N ALA A 333 17.32 12.16 6.00
CA ALA A 333 17.34 13.56 5.54
C ALA A 333 16.01 14.01 4.94
N LEU A 334 15.28 13.10 4.27
CA LEU A 334 13.93 13.33 3.76
C LEU A 334 12.84 13.31 4.86
N GLY A 335 13.17 12.85 6.07
CA GLY A 335 12.20 12.63 7.14
C GLY A 335 11.29 11.41 6.93
N ALA A 336 11.71 10.48 6.05
CA ALA A 336 10.96 9.26 5.75
C ALA A 336 11.09 8.21 6.86
N ILE A 337 12.23 8.19 7.55
CA ILE A 337 12.49 7.37 8.74
C ILE A 337 13.13 8.25 9.82
N VAL A 338 12.91 7.88 11.08
CA VAL A 338 13.51 8.54 12.24
C VAL A 338 14.98 8.15 12.38
N GLY A 339 15.30 6.89 12.08
CA GLY A 339 16.65 6.34 12.14
C GLY A 339 16.74 5.00 11.41
N GLY A 340 17.97 4.60 11.13
CA GLY A 340 18.30 3.31 10.54
C GLY A 340 19.78 3.19 10.22
N LYS A 341 20.33 1.99 10.38
CA LYS A 341 21.73 1.65 10.16
C LYS A 341 21.86 0.20 9.73
N ALA A 342 22.76 -0.06 8.79
CA ALA A 342 23.21 -1.40 8.43
C ALA A 342 24.59 -1.71 9.04
N TRP A 343 24.81 -2.96 9.43
CA TRP A 343 26.09 -3.46 9.94
C TRP A 343 26.28 -4.95 9.60
N LEU A 344 27.53 -5.41 9.69
CA LEU A 344 27.90 -6.81 9.55
C LEU A 344 28.02 -7.43 10.94
N ASP A 345 27.16 -8.40 11.26
CA ASP A 345 27.24 -9.13 12.53
C ASP A 345 28.44 -10.11 12.50
N PRO A 346 29.46 -9.95 13.37
CA PRO A 346 30.60 -10.86 13.43
C PRO A 346 30.24 -12.28 13.89
N ASP A 347 29.16 -12.45 14.65
CA ASP A 347 28.74 -13.75 15.18
C ASP A 347 28.07 -14.60 14.10
N LEU A 348 27.37 -13.98 13.14
CA LEU A 348 26.76 -14.66 12.00
C LEU A 348 27.76 -14.89 10.85
N ASN A 349 28.69 -13.95 10.64
CA ASN A 349 29.68 -13.99 9.56
C ASN A 349 30.96 -14.75 9.94
N THR A 350 30.81 -16.00 10.38
CA THR A 350 31.95 -16.88 10.70
C THR A 350 32.73 -17.30 9.45
N PRO A 351 33.99 -17.76 9.58
CA PRO A 351 34.76 -18.29 8.45
C PRO A 351 34.05 -19.42 7.70
N ALA A 352 33.32 -20.29 8.41
CA ALA A 352 32.55 -21.37 7.79
C ALA A 352 31.37 -20.83 6.96
N THR A 353 30.68 -19.80 7.46
CA THR A 353 29.60 -19.11 6.75
C THR A 353 30.11 -18.47 5.46
N LEU A 354 31.23 -17.74 5.55
CA LEU A 354 31.84 -17.05 4.41
C LEU A 354 32.41 -18.03 3.38
N GLN A 355 33.03 -19.13 3.83
CA GLN A 355 33.49 -20.21 2.93
C GLN A 355 32.32 -20.89 2.20
N ALA A 356 31.14 -20.92 2.81
CA ALA A 356 29.91 -21.40 2.17
C ALA A 356 29.28 -20.37 1.20
N GLY A 357 29.93 -19.22 0.98
CA GLY A 357 29.45 -18.17 0.07
C GLY A 357 28.29 -17.34 0.64
N LYS A 358 28.06 -17.38 1.95
CA LYS A 358 26.94 -16.68 2.62
C LYS A 358 27.45 -15.46 3.36
N LEU A 359 26.71 -14.36 3.27
CA LEU A 359 26.97 -13.10 3.97
C LEU A 359 25.68 -12.65 4.67
N TYR A 360 25.77 -12.34 5.95
CA TYR A 360 24.69 -11.75 6.73
C TYR A 360 24.95 -10.25 6.91
N VAL A 361 23.99 -9.43 6.51
CA VAL A 361 24.00 -7.98 6.72
C VAL A 361 22.74 -7.65 7.49
N ASP A 362 22.90 -7.18 8.71
CA ASP A 362 21.78 -6.76 9.54
C ASP A 362 21.55 -5.27 9.34
N PHE A 363 20.29 -4.85 9.43
CA PHE A 363 19.94 -3.44 9.41
C PHE A 363 18.69 -3.18 10.24
N ASP A 364 18.66 -2.02 10.88
CA ASP A 364 17.50 -1.50 11.58
C ASP A 364 16.86 -0.33 10.81
N ILE A 365 15.57 -0.13 11.02
CA ILE A 365 14.79 1.00 10.52
C ILE A 365 13.73 1.38 11.54
N GLU A 366 13.46 2.67 11.70
CA GLU A 366 12.35 3.19 12.49
C GLU A 366 11.51 4.15 11.65
N PRO A 367 10.41 3.67 11.02
CA PRO A 367 9.45 4.53 10.34
C PRO A 367 8.68 5.40 11.36
N PRO A 368 8.38 6.67 11.05
CA PRO A 368 7.64 7.53 11.97
C PRO A 368 6.20 7.06 12.14
N ALA A 369 5.79 6.80 13.38
CA ALA A 369 4.39 6.57 13.69
C ALA A 369 3.56 7.85 13.46
N PRO A 370 2.38 7.76 12.84
CA PRO A 370 1.51 8.91 12.64
C PRO A 370 0.96 9.41 13.99
N LEU A 371 0.82 10.74 14.13
CA LEU A 371 0.20 11.34 15.31
C LEU A 371 -1.32 11.07 15.33
N GLU A 372 -1.71 9.96 15.93
CA GLU A 372 -3.12 9.52 16.00
C GLU A 372 -3.91 10.23 17.11
N ARG A 373 -3.26 10.55 18.24
CA ARG A 373 -3.92 11.21 19.39
C ARG A 373 -3.05 12.32 19.96
N LEU A 374 -3.57 13.54 19.97
CA LEU A 374 -2.96 14.71 20.62
C LEU A 374 -3.79 15.11 21.83
N THR A 375 -3.17 15.18 23.02
CA THR A 375 -3.86 15.55 24.27
C THR A 375 -3.23 16.81 24.85
N PHE A 376 -4.00 17.91 24.87
CA PHE A 376 -3.62 19.12 25.58
C PHE A 376 -4.04 19.02 27.05
N ARG A 377 -3.12 19.31 27.98
CA ARG A 377 -3.39 19.35 29.42
C ARG A 377 -3.31 20.80 29.88
N ALA A 378 -4.47 21.42 30.08
CA ALA A 378 -4.55 22.79 30.56
C ALA A 378 -4.55 22.82 32.10
N HIS A 379 -3.72 23.70 32.67
CA HIS A 379 -3.65 23.94 34.10
C HIS A 379 -4.07 25.39 34.38
N ARG A 380 -4.91 25.60 35.40
CA ARG A 380 -5.21 26.95 35.88
C ARG A 380 -4.01 27.42 36.71
N ASN A 381 -3.35 28.47 36.28
CA ASN A 381 -2.28 29.10 37.05
C ASN A 381 -2.85 30.21 37.94
N ALA A 382 -2.78 30.02 39.26
CA ALA A 382 -3.23 31.01 40.23
C ALA A 382 -2.22 32.15 40.45
N GLU A 383 -0.95 31.95 40.08
CA GLU A 383 0.13 32.95 40.26
C GLU A 383 -0.11 34.20 39.42
N TYR A 384 -0.81 34.09 38.28
CA TYR A 384 -1.22 35.25 37.48
C TYR A 384 -2.12 36.22 38.25
N TRP A 385 -2.86 35.77 39.27
CA TRP A 385 -3.62 36.67 40.13
C TRP A 385 -2.72 37.39 41.13
N THR A 386 -1.64 36.76 41.58
CA THR A 386 -0.65 37.39 42.45
C THR A 386 0.13 38.48 41.70
N GLU A 387 0.51 38.22 40.45
CA GLU A 387 1.13 39.21 39.56
C GLU A 387 0.18 40.37 39.23
N ALA A 388 -1.10 40.08 38.96
CA ALA A 388 -2.10 41.11 38.68
C ALA A 388 -2.43 42.01 39.89
N LEU A 389 -2.21 41.53 41.12
CA LEU A 389 -2.43 42.27 42.35
C LEU A 389 -1.20 43.04 42.86
N ALA A 390 -0.02 42.80 42.28
CA ALA A 390 1.19 43.57 42.56
C ALA A 390 1.14 44.92 41.83
N ILE A 391 0.26 45.82 42.29
CA ILE A 391 0.24 47.25 41.91
C ILE A 391 1.22 48.02 42.79
#